data_AF-A0AAW6KCH7-F1
#
_entry.id   AF-A0AAW6KCH7-F1
#
_cell.length_a   1.000
_cell.length_b   1.000
_cell.length_c   1.000
_cell.angle_alpha   90.00
_cell.angle_beta   90.00
_cell.angle_gamma   90.00
#
_symmetry.space_group_name_H-M   'P 1'
#
loop_
_entity.id
_entity.type
_entity.pdbx_description
1 polymer ?
#
loop_
_entity_poly.entity_id
_entity_poly.type
_entity_poly.pdbx_seq_one_letter_code
_entity_poly.pdbx_strand_id
1 'polypeptide(L)'
;MARYPYRKAGNTWDRIFRNNYNLNLSDIESDIKDANSALDNHETSKTAHTSEQIDHGGFSVANRIKNLYSRFANLVLNHDGTSIKEVVDIRVAMDGSIHPTAKDRLDYDYNKITDRIQWVSVKDYGALGDGETDDTAAIQSALDARLSASKMHFVRFP
;
A
#
# COMPACT_ATOMS: atom_id res chain seq x y z
N MET A 1 -14.36 18.05 0.16
CA MET A 1 -14.82 19.10 -0.79
C MET A 1 -15.79 20.00 -0.03
N ALA A 2 -15.81 21.31 -0.30
CA ALA A 2 -16.73 22.24 0.35
C ALA A 2 -18.18 21.82 0.06
N ARG A 3 -18.99 21.70 1.11
CA ARG A 3 -20.41 21.33 1.03
C ARG A 3 -21.27 22.56 0.77
N TYR A 4 -20.82 23.73 1.22
CA TYR A 4 -21.48 25.01 1.02
C TYR A 4 -20.83 25.83 -0.11
N PRO A 5 -21.61 26.65 -0.84
CA PRO A 5 -21.10 27.38 -2.00
C PRO A 5 -20.35 28.66 -1.60
N TYR A 6 -19.05 28.73 -1.90
CA TYR A 6 -18.27 29.94 -1.70
C TYR A 6 -18.44 30.93 -2.86
N ARG A 7 -18.77 32.17 -2.50
CA ARG A 7 -18.97 33.28 -3.43
C ARG A 7 -17.64 33.91 -3.80
N LYS A 8 -17.44 34.28 -5.07
CA LYS A 8 -16.23 35.00 -5.48
C LYS A 8 -16.19 36.40 -4.86
N ALA A 9 -15.01 36.81 -4.43
CA ALA A 9 -14.76 38.18 -4.02
C ALA A 9 -14.95 39.12 -5.22
N GLY A 10 -15.75 40.18 -5.03
CA GLY A 10 -15.88 41.25 -6.02
C GLY A 10 -14.66 42.17 -6.04
N ASN A 11 -14.50 42.94 -7.12
CA ASN A 11 -13.36 43.85 -7.32
C ASN A 11 -13.54 45.23 -6.65
N THR A 12 -14.70 45.51 -6.07
CA THR A 12 -15.04 46.80 -5.46
C THR A 12 -15.45 46.58 -4.00
N TRP A 13 -14.93 47.40 -3.09
CA TRP A 13 -15.30 47.34 -1.67
C TRP A 13 -16.67 47.98 -1.43
N ASP A 14 -17.72 47.23 -1.69
CA ASP A 14 -19.10 47.67 -1.55
C ASP A 14 -19.87 46.85 -0.48
N ARG A 15 -21.19 47.06 -0.38
CA ARG A 15 -22.04 46.30 0.52
C ARG A 15 -22.15 44.82 0.09
N ILE A 16 -22.14 44.54 -1.21
CA ILE A 16 -22.28 43.19 -1.75
C ILE A 16 -21.03 42.37 -1.42
N PHE A 17 -19.85 42.94 -1.59
CA PHE A 17 -18.56 42.35 -1.21
C PHE A 17 -18.56 41.95 0.27
N ARG A 18 -18.91 42.87 1.17
CA ARG A 18 -18.95 42.60 2.62
C ARG A 18 -19.95 41.50 2.98
N ASN A 19 -21.14 41.53 2.40
CA ASN A 19 -22.16 40.51 2.63
C ASN A 19 -21.69 39.13 2.13
N ASN A 20 -21.14 39.05 0.92
CA ASN A 20 -20.63 37.81 0.36
C ASN A 20 -19.46 37.26 1.17
N TYR A 21 -18.57 38.13 1.65
CA TYR A 21 -17.45 37.73 2.51
C TYR A 21 -17.95 37.14 3.84
N ASN A 22 -18.88 37.83 4.52
CA ASN A 22 -19.47 37.33 5.77
C ASN A 22 -20.23 36.01 5.57
N LEU A 23 -20.97 35.87 4.46
CA LEU A 23 -21.65 34.63 4.11
C LEU A 23 -20.65 33.49 3.89
N ASN A 24 -19.54 33.74 3.17
CA ASN A 24 -18.50 32.74 2.99
C ASN A 24 -17.88 32.31 4.33
N LEU A 25 -17.64 33.25 5.26
CA LEU A 25 -17.13 32.90 6.59
C LEU A 25 -18.10 31.99 7.35
N SER A 26 -19.41 32.27 7.27
CA SER A 26 -20.44 31.43 7.88
C SER A 26 -20.55 30.04 7.21
N ASP A 27 -20.40 29.98 5.88
CA ASP A 27 -20.41 28.74 5.11
C ASP A 27 -19.17 27.89 5.43
N ILE A 28 -18.00 28.52 5.58
CA ILE A 28 -16.75 27.88 6.01
C ILE A 28 -16.88 27.34 7.45
N GLU A 29 -17.44 28.12 8.37
CA GLU A 29 -17.73 27.66 9.74
C GLU A 29 -18.61 26.40 9.73
N SER A 30 -19.64 26.40 8.89
CA SER A 30 -20.56 25.27 8.74
C SER A 30 -19.87 24.04 8.15
N ASP A 31 -19.03 24.20 7.13
CA ASP A 31 -18.22 23.12 6.56
C ASP A 31 -17.27 22.50 7.59
N ILE A 32 -16.58 23.33 8.38
CA ILE A 32 -15.67 22.86 9.43
C ILE A 32 -16.45 22.09 10.51
N LYS A 33 -17.61 22.61 10.92
CA LYS A 33 -18.46 21.94 11.91
C LYS A 33 -18.94 20.58 11.44
N ASP A 34 -19.41 20.48 10.19
CA ASP A 34 -19.84 19.23 9.59
C ASP A 34 -18.68 18.22 9.48
N ALA A 35 -17.48 18.68 9.09
CA ALA A 35 -16.29 17.83 9.02
C ALA A 35 -15.89 17.29 10.40
N ASN A 36 -15.91 18.14 11.44
CA ASN A 36 -15.62 17.72 12.81
C ASN A 36 -16.68 16.71 13.30
N SER A 37 -17.97 16.99 13.07
CA SER A 37 -19.04 16.06 13.44
C SER A 37 -18.92 14.71 12.72
N ALA A 38 -18.50 14.71 11.45
CA ALA A 38 -18.22 13.48 10.71
C ALA A 38 -17.04 12.70 11.30
N LEU A 39 -15.99 13.40 11.76
CA LEU A 39 -14.85 12.78 12.42
C LEU A 39 -15.22 12.20 13.79
N ASP A 40 -15.99 12.91 14.60
CA ASP A 40 -16.47 12.44 15.91
C ASP A 40 -17.34 11.18 15.76
N ASN A 41 -18.23 11.18 14.75
CA ASN A 41 -19.04 10.02 14.40
C ASN A 41 -18.19 8.85 13.89
N HIS A 42 -17.11 9.12 13.15
CA HIS A 42 -16.18 8.09 12.70
C HIS A 42 -15.40 7.49 13.87
N GLU A 43 -14.89 8.32 14.80
CA GLU A 43 -14.14 7.89 15.99
C GLU A 43 -14.97 6.95 16.88
N THR A 44 -16.25 7.25 17.05
CA THR A 44 -17.18 6.47 17.88
C THR A 44 -17.89 5.35 17.13
N SER A 45 -17.67 5.23 15.81
CA SER A 45 -18.29 4.20 15.00
C SER A 45 -17.82 2.81 15.40
N LYS A 46 -18.78 1.88 15.55
CA LYS A 46 -18.50 0.47 15.89
C LYS A 46 -17.62 -0.24 14.86
N THR A 47 -17.70 0.18 13.59
CA THR A 47 -16.95 -0.41 12.47
C THR A 47 -16.39 0.71 11.58
N ALA A 48 -15.51 1.53 12.13
CA ALA A 48 -14.83 2.59 11.39
C ALA A 48 -13.87 2.05 10.33
N HIS A 49 -13.22 0.92 10.63
CA HIS A 49 -12.20 0.31 9.78
C HIS A 49 -12.44 -1.20 9.62
N THR A 50 -11.98 -1.74 8.49
CA THR A 50 -11.83 -3.20 8.33
C THR A 50 -10.49 -3.65 8.92
N SER A 51 -10.35 -4.95 9.21
CA SER A 51 -9.11 -5.51 9.72
C SER A 51 -7.96 -5.48 8.70
N GLU A 52 -8.24 -5.27 7.40
CA GLU A 52 -7.19 -5.01 6.39
C GLU A 52 -6.50 -3.65 6.56
N GLN A 53 -7.20 -2.66 7.13
CA GLN A 53 -6.71 -1.28 7.27
C GLN A 53 -5.87 -1.06 8.54
N ILE A 54 -5.78 -2.07 9.41
CA ILE A 54 -5.08 -1.99 10.69
C ILE A 54 -3.72 -2.66 10.55
N ASP A 55 -2.64 -1.87 10.65
CA ASP A 55 -1.27 -2.41 10.65
C ASP A 55 -0.97 -3.19 11.93
N HIS A 56 -0.17 -4.24 11.76
CA HIS A 56 0.32 -5.12 12.80
C HIS A 56 1.73 -5.60 12.43
N GLY A 57 2.71 -4.70 12.52
CA GLY A 57 4.11 -5.03 12.30
C GLY A 57 4.43 -5.34 10.84
N GLY A 58 3.88 -4.54 9.91
CA GLY A 58 4.08 -4.71 8.47
C GLY A 58 3.10 -5.65 7.78
N PHE A 59 2.13 -6.19 8.52
CA PHE A 59 1.00 -6.97 8.00
C PHE A 59 -0.30 -6.34 8.47
N SER A 60 -1.40 -6.59 7.76
CA SER A 60 -2.71 -6.24 8.30
C SER A 60 -3.17 -7.23 9.38
N VAL A 61 -3.98 -6.77 10.33
CA VAL A 61 -4.63 -7.64 11.33
C VAL A 61 -5.43 -8.76 10.65
N ALA A 62 -6.14 -8.46 9.56
CA ALA A 62 -6.85 -9.46 8.76
C ALA A 62 -5.93 -10.61 8.33
N ASN A 63 -4.75 -10.27 7.79
CA ASN A 63 -3.77 -11.25 7.34
C ASN A 63 -3.24 -12.10 8.50
N ARG A 64 -2.97 -11.51 9.67
CA ARG A 64 -2.48 -12.25 10.85
C ARG A 64 -3.52 -13.22 11.39
N ILE A 65 -4.79 -12.81 11.48
CA ILE A 65 -5.90 -13.69 11.89
C ILE A 65 -6.03 -14.87 10.92
N LYS A 66 -6.00 -14.59 9.60
CA LYS A 66 -6.04 -15.64 8.57
C LYS A 66 -4.86 -16.61 8.70
N ASN A 67 -3.65 -16.10 8.94
CA ASN A 67 -2.46 -16.91 9.09
C ASN A 67 -2.55 -17.82 10.32
N LEU A 68 -2.97 -17.27 11.48
CA LEU A 68 -3.19 -18.05 12.70
C LEU A 68 -4.24 -19.15 12.47
N TYR A 69 -5.39 -18.82 11.86
CA TYR A 69 -6.42 -19.80 11.53
C TYR A 69 -5.87 -20.93 10.65
N SER A 70 -5.09 -20.58 9.63
CA SER A 70 -4.50 -21.54 8.69
C SER A 70 -3.46 -22.45 9.37
N ARG A 71 -2.64 -21.90 10.28
CA ARG A 71 -1.71 -22.67 11.12
C ARG A 71 -2.44 -23.65 12.02
N PHE A 72 -3.50 -23.21 12.70
CA PHE A 72 -4.32 -24.09 13.54
C PHE A 72 -4.97 -25.21 12.74
N ALA A 73 -5.63 -24.89 11.61
CA ALA A 73 -6.24 -25.89 10.74
C ALA A 73 -5.21 -26.92 10.26
N ASN A 74 -4.05 -26.45 9.81
CA ASN A 74 -2.99 -27.31 9.31
C ASN A 74 -2.40 -28.22 10.39
N LEU A 75 -2.20 -27.72 11.62
CA LEU A 75 -1.71 -28.53 12.75
C LEU A 75 -2.73 -29.56 13.23
N VAL A 76 -4.03 -29.20 13.27
CA VAL A 76 -5.09 -30.09 13.75
C VAL A 76 -5.38 -31.19 12.73
N LEU A 77 -5.44 -30.87 11.43
CA LEU A 77 -5.80 -31.82 10.39
C LEU A 77 -4.68 -32.82 10.08
N ASN A 78 -3.41 -32.43 10.27
CA ASN A 78 -2.25 -33.28 9.97
C ASN A 78 -1.59 -33.87 11.22
N HIS A 79 -2.33 -34.02 12.32
CA HIS A 79 -1.83 -34.65 13.55
C HIS A 79 -2.08 -36.17 13.54
N ASP A 80 -1.38 -36.91 12.67
CA ASP A 80 -1.50 -38.38 12.58
C ASP A 80 -0.49 -39.13 13.49
N GLY A 81 0.17 -38.43 14.40
CA GLY A 81 1.17 -38.99 15.34
C GLY A 81 2.54 -39.29 14.71
N THR A 82 2.64 -39.30 13.39
CA THR A 82 3.92 -39.45 12.65
C THR A 82 4.43 -38.11 12.11
N SER A 83 3.53 -37.16 11.93
CA SER A 83 3.83 -35.83 11.43
C SER A 83 4.61 -34.97 12.42
N ILE A 84 5.71 -34.38 11.96
CA ILE A 84 6.52 -33.42 12.73
C ILE A 84 5.79 -32.08 12.74
N LYS A 85 5.30 -31.64 13.91
CA LYS A 85 4.51 -30.41 14.09
C LYS A 85 5.19 -29.17 13.51
N GLU A 86 6.52 -29.07 13.61
CA GLU A 86 7.30 -27.98 13.04
C GLU A 86 7.25 -27.97 11.50
N VAL A 87 7.41 -29.14 10.86
CA VAL A 87 7.33 -29.27 9.40
C VAL A 87 5.92 -29.00 8.91
N VAL A 88 4.90 -29.39 9.68
CA VAL A 88 3.50 -29.05 9.38
C VAL A 88 3.32 -27.54 9.47
N ASP A 89 3.67 -26.89 10.59
CA ASP A 89 3.49 -25.44 10.79
C ASP A 89 4.18 -24.61 9.69
N ILE A 90 5.38 -25.00 9.25
CA ILE A 90 6.13 -24.34 8.16
C ILE A 90 5.34 -24.27 6.85
N ARG A 91 4.41 -25.21 6.58
CA ARG A 91 3.63 -25.27 5.33
C ARG A 91 2.68 -24.09 5.13
N VAL A 92 2.45 -23.28 6.16
CA VAL A 92 1.63 -22.08 6.04
C VAL A 92 2.49 -20.91 5.58
N ALA A 93 2.19 -20.38 4.39
CA ALA A 93 2.87 -19.22 3.84
C ALA A 93 2.39 -17.91 4.51
N MET A 94 3.11 -16.82 4.25
CA MET A 94 2.88 -15.53 4.89
C MET A 94 1.51 -14.88 4.56
N ASP A 95 0.93 -15.20 3.40
CA ASP A 95 -0.41 -14.77 2.98
C ASP A 95 -1.55 -15.68 3.52
N GLY A 96 -1.17 -16.72 4.27
CA GLY A 96 -2.07 -17.72 4.85
C GLY A 96 -2.43 -18.87 3.90
N SER A 97 -1.79 -19.07 2.76
CA SER A 97 -1.97 -20.30 1.98
C SER A 97 -1.34 -21.50 2.69
N ILE A 98 -2.02 -22.65 2.64
CA ILE A 98 -1.51 -23.91 3.18
C ILE A 98 -0.99 -24.74 2.00
N HIS A 99 0.25 -25.21 2.11
CA HIS A 99 0.89 -26.03 1.07
C HIS A 99 0.95 -27.52 1.46
N PRO A 100 0.97 -28.45 0.49
CA PRO A 100 1.02 -29.88 0.78
C PRO A 100 2.28 -30.27 1.57
N THR A 101 3.44 -29.72 1.19
CA THR A 101 4.72 -29.95 1.87
C THR A 101 5.43 -28.64 2.19
N ALA A 102 6.42 -28.71 3.09
CA ALA A 102 7.26 -27.55 3.42
C ALA A 102 8.09 -27.10 2.21
N LYS A 103 8.46 -28.04 1.31
CA LYS A 103 9.16 -27.73 0.07
C LYS A 103 8.30 -26.89 -0.88
N ASP A 104 7.04 -27.27 -1.07
CA ASP A 104 6.12 -26.50 -1.94
C ASP A 104 5.96 -25.05 -1.45
N ARG A 105 5.96 -24.85 -0.13
CA ARG A 105 5.93 -23.52 0.49
C ARG A 105 7.24 -22.74 0.27
N LEU A 106 8.40 -23.39 0.32
CA LEU A 106 9.68 -22.73 0.02
C LEU A 106 9.77 -22.34 -1.46
N ASP A 107 9.33 -23.22 -2.36
CA ASP A 107 9.31 -22.94 -3.80
C ASP A 107 8.31 -21.80 -4.11
N TYR A 108 7.15 -21.78 -3.44
CA TYR A 108 6.18 -20.67 -3.52
C TYR A 108 6.79 -19.32 -3.11
N ASP A 109 7.41 -19.25 -1.94
CA ASP A 109 8.02 -18.02 -1.43
C ASP A 109 9.18 -17.58 -2.32
N TYR A 110 10.02 -18.51 -2.79
CA TYR A 110 11.13 -18.21 -3.69
C TYR A 110 10.64 -17.59 -5.01
N ASN A 111 9.58 -18.15 -5.59
CA ASN A 111 8.96 -17.59 -6.80
C ASN A 111 8.38 -16.20 -6.55
N LYS A 112 7.73 -15.96 -5.39
CA LYS A 112 7.22 -14.63 -5.03
C LYS A 112 8.34 -13.61 -4.85
N ILE A 113 9.45 -13.97 -4.21
CA ILE A 113 10.61 -13.10 -4.04
C ILE A 113 11.22 -12.78 -5.40
N THR A 114 11.39 -13.79 -6.25
CA THR A 114 11.94 -13.64 -7.60
C THR A 114 11.06 -12.77 -8.48
N ASP A 115 9.73 -12.89 -8.38
CA ASP A 115 8.81 -12.04 -9.14
C ASP A 115 8.83 -10.58 -8.68
N ARG A 116 9.06 -10.33 -7.38
CA ARG A 116 9.15 -8.98 -6.80
C ARG A 116 10.47 -8.28 -7.11
N ILE A 117 11.54 -9.02 -7.37
CA ILE A 117 12.86 -8.47 -7.68
C ILE A 117 13.05 -8.49 -9.20
N GLN A 118 13.10 -7.31 -9.80
CA GLN A 118 13.37 -7.21 -11.23
C GLN A 118 14.66 -6.42 -11.48
N TRP A 119 15.60 -7.07 -12.16
CA TRP A 119 16.84 -6.48 -12.60
C TRP A 119 16.64 -5.74 -13.92
N VAL A 120 17.30 -4.58 -14.03
CA VAL A 120 17.28 -3.74 -15.24
C VAL A 120 18.71 -3.37 -15.56
N SER A 121 19.16 -3.69 -16.75
CA SER A 121 20.47 -3.25 -17.21
C SER A 121 20.32 -1.91 -17.92
N VAL A 122 21.14 -0.92 -17.57
CA VAL A 122 21.19 0.35 -18.34
C VAL A 122 21.69 0.13 -19.78
N LYS A 123 22.39 -0.98 -20.03
CA LYS A 123 22.82 -1.36 -21.39
C LYS A 123 21.63 -1.67 -22.31
N ASP A 124 20.52 -2.15 -21.76
CA ASP A 124 19.29 -2.38 -22.51
C ASP A 124 18.69 -1.07 -23.03
N TYR A 125 19.10 0.06 -22.45
CA TYR A 125 18.69 1.43 -22.79
C TYR A 125 19.80 2.21 -23.52
N GLY A 126 20.87 1.52 -23.95
CA GLY A 126 21.92 2.11 -24.77
C GLY A 126 23.14 2.65 -24.02
N ALA A 127 23.27 2.39 -22.72
CA ALA A 127 24.47 2.78 -21.97
C ALA A 127 25.70 1.95 -22.40
N LEU A 128 26.85 2.61 -22.60
CA LEU A 128 28.10 1.96 -23.00
C LEU A 128 28.97 1.58 -21.79
N GLY A 129 29.06 2.45 -20.78
CA GLY A 129 29.86 2.22 -19.59
C GLY A 129 31.37 2.24 -19.80
N ASP A 130 31.86 2.99 -20.78
CA ASP A 130 33.29 3.14 -21.11
C ASP A 130 33.99 4.25 -20.30
N GLY A 131 33.24 5.06 -19.54
CA GLY A 131 33.76 6.19 -18.78
C GLY A 131 34.05 7.44 -19.61
N GLU A 132 33.78 7.39 -20.93
CA GLU A 132 33.97 8.51 -21.87
C GLU A 132 32.63 8.99 -22.46
N THR A 133 31.73 8.05 -22.77
CA THR A 133 30.40 8.33 -23.32
C THR A 133 29.42 8.75 -22.24
N ASP A 134 28.63 9.80 -22.52
CA ASP A 134 27.59 10.28 -21.61
C ASP A 134 26.36 9.35 -21.63
N ASP A 135 26.28 8.47 -20.63
CA ASP A 135 25.17 7.52 -20.45
C ASP A 135 23.95 8.14 -19.72
N THR A 136 23.92 9.45 -19.44
CA THR A 136 22.86 10.10 -18.63
C THR A 136 21.45 9.83 -19.16
N ALA A 137 21.26 9.88 -20.49
CA ALA A 137 19.95 9.64 -21.12
C ALA A 137 19.49 8.17 -21.00
N ALA A 138 20.42 7.22 -21.13
CA ALA A 138 20.13 5.79 -20.98
C ALA A 138 19.77 5.45 -19.52
N ILE A 139 20.48 6.06 -18.56
CA ILE A 139 20.20 5.91 -17.13
C ILE A 139 18.81 6.48 -16.79
N GLN A 140 18.49 7.68 -17.26
CA GLN A 140 17.18 8.30 -17.01
C GLN A 140 16.05 7.46 -17.59
N SER A 141 16.22 6.94 -18.82
CA SER A 141 15.24 6.06 -19.46
C SER A 141 15.01 4.76 -18.68
N ALA A 142 16.08 4.17 -18.14
CA ALA A 142 16.00 2.97 -17.31
C ALA A 142 15.29 3.22 -15.98
N LEU A 143 15.42 4.42 -15.39
CA LEU A 143 14.71 4.82 -14.16
C LEU A 143 13.23 5.12 -14.43
N ASP A 144 12.93 5.87 -15.49
CA ASP A 144 11.56 6.27 -15.84
C ASP A 144 10.67 5.07 -16.19
N ALA A 145 11.24 4.06 -16.85
CA ALA A 145 10.55 2.80 -17.12
C ALA A 145 10.09 2.06 -15.84
N ARG A 146 10.62 2.43 -14.66
CA ARG A 146 10.43 1.72 -13.38
C ARG A 146 9.63 2.48 -12.34
N LEU A 147 9.44 3.79 -12.49
CA LEU A 147 8.66 4.61 -11.57
C LEU A 147 7.15 4.29 -11.55
N SER A 148 6.65 3.41 -12.44
CA SER A 148 5.23 3.02 -12.49
C SER A 148 4.91 1.61 -11.96
N ALA A 149 5.88 0.86 -11.42
CA ALA A 149 5.70 -0.56 -11.14
C ALA A 149 5.78 -0.92 -9.64
N SER A 150 4.86 -1.77 -9.18
CA SER A 150 4.76 -2.28 -7.80
C SER A 150 5.86 -3.30 -7.40
N LYS A 151 7.01 -3.27 -8.07
CA LYS A 151 8.12 -4.23 -7.91
C LYS A 151 9.40 -3.51 -7.47
N MET A 152 10.29 -4.24 -6.79
CA MET A 152 11.62 -3.73 -6.42
C MET A 152 12.51 -3.78 -7.66
N HIS A 153 12.96 -2.62 -8.12
CA HIS A 153 13.83 -2.49 -9.27
C HIS A 153 15.26 -2.23 -8.86
N PHE A 154 16.17 -3.08 -9.33
CA PHE A 154 17.61 -2.87 -9.18
C PHE A 154 18.18 -2.52 -10.54
N VAL A 155 18.56 -1.25 -10.69
CA VAL A 155 19.29 -0.76 -11.87
C VAL A 155 20.73 -1.19 -11.72
N ARG A 156 21.21 -1.99 -12.68
CA ARG A 156 22.59 -2.44 -12.74
C ARG A 156 23.35 -1.56 -13.73
N PHE A 157 24.46 -1.02 -13.26
CA PHE A 157 25.43 -0.31 -14.07
C PHE A 157 26.53 -1.28 -14.58
N PRO A 158 27.13 -0.98 -15.74
CA PRO A 158 28.32 -1.67 -16.25
C PRO A 158 29.45 -1.78 -15.24
#